data_AF-A0A139IA68-F1
#
_entry.id   AF-A0A139IA68-F1
#
_cell.length_a   1.000
_cell.length_b   1.000
_cell.length_c   1.000
_cell.angle_alpha   90.00
_cell.angle_beta   90.00
_cell.angle_gamma   90.00
#
_symmetry.space_group_name_H-M   'P 1'
#
loop_
_entity.id
_entity.type
_entity.pdbx_description
1 polymer ?
#
loop_
_entity_poly.entity_id
_entity_poly.type
_entity_poly.pdbx_seq_one_letter_code
_entity_poly.pdbx_strand_id
1 'polypeptide(L)'
;MEMPTMQLAVGPEHPRYVEVPEPPQQQIPYLQPIKGVLPVPRDVFRGSRASDEAVELSTKSSTKPKVHPKGSREEWKAKMSEIRRQNLREGVSSLRARHQRETSQMEARSAAKRADRERRLLAPEREDQRLTAPSNNLDLDALFNKPIPDPTREARLERKRANVAARALEKQEERMDSLHTLYMNARDFIVTPEQLDKAVDEAFGTPENPVKFGQSYGPWDVESRGKSVWTLGKPISVQDMLNRANQTPSSRAVEDASGTSAIKRERIRRIAETLTGGKMDEVSR
;
A
#
# COMPACT_ATOMS: atom_id res chain seq x y z
N MET A 1 -13.64 70.23 -28.91
CA MET A 1 -12.79 70.13 -30.12
C MET A 1 -11.74 69.09 -29.80
N GLU A 2 -12.03 67.82 -30.06
CA GLU A 2 -11.06 66.73 -29.94
C GLU A 2 -10.56 66.40 -31.35
N MET A 3 -9.26 66.57 -31.58
CA MET A 3 -8.62 66.27 -32.85
C MET A 3 -8.45 64.75 -32.97
N PRO A 4 -8.97 64.09 -34.00
CA PRO A 4 -8.69 62.68 -34.23
C PRO A 4 -7.20 62.51 -34.54
N THR A 5 -6.51 61.71 -33.74
CA THR A 5 -5.13 61.31 -34.01
C THR A 5 -5.12 60.49 -35.29
N MET A 6 -4.69 61.10 -36.41
CA MET A 6 -4.41 60.36 -37.64
C MET A 6 -3.32 59.35 -37.33
N GLN A 7 -3.68 58.07 -37.30
CA GLN A 7 -2.73 56.98 -37.29
C GLN A 7 -1.85 57.14 -38.53
N LEU A 8 -0.52 57.24 -38.34
CA LEU A 8 0.44 57.32 -39.43
C LEU A 8 0.21 56.14 -40.37
N ALA A 9 -0.20 56.41 -41.61
CA ALA A 9 -0.35 55.39 -42.63
C ALA A 9 1.01 54.70 -42.84
N VAL A 10 1.00 53.37 -42.93
CA VAL A 10 2.20 52.57 -43.20
C VAL A 10 2.78 53.03 -44.54
N GLY A 11 4.04 53.46 -44.55
CA GLY A 11 4.72 53.92 -45.76
C GLY A 11 5.03 52.76 -46.71
N PRO A 12 5.29 53.07 -48.01
CA PRO A 12 5.56 52.05 -49.04
C PRO A 12 6.81 51.20 -48.78
N GLU A 13 7.75 51.70 -47.99
CA GLU A 13 8.98 50.99 -47.60
C GLU A 13 8.73 49.84 -46.62
N HIS A 14 7.60 49.85 -45.91
CA HIS A 14 7.31 48.84 -44.90
C HIS A 14 6.78 47.57 -45.59
N PRO A 15 7.27 46.36 -45.24
CA PRO A 15 6.89 45.11 -45.92
C PRO A 15 5.39 44.77 -45.82
N ARG A 16 4.68 45.39 -44.86
CA ARG A 16 3.22 45.30 -44.72
C ARG A 16 2.45 46.43 -45.41
N TYR A 17 3.07 47.18 -46.33
CA TYR A 17 2.36 48.18 -47.13
C TYR A 17 1.27 47.54 -48.00
N VAL A 18 1.53 46.33 -48.50
CA VAL A 18 0.54 45.45 -49.13
C VAL A 18 0.56 44.12 -48.40
N GLU A 19 -0.54 43.74 -47.75
CA GLU A 19 -0.65 42.46 -47.05
C GLU A 19 -0.95 41.34 -48.05
N VAL A 20 0.07 40.56 -48.39
CA VAL A 20 -0.08 39.34 -49.18
C VAL A 20 -0.23 38.15 -48.21
N PRO A 21 -1.39 37.50 -48.12
CA PRO A 21 -1.56 36.37 -47.22
C PRO A 21 -0.76 35.17 -47.70
N GLU A 22 -0.01 34.56 -46.79
CA GLU A 22 0.72 33.33 -47.07
C GLU A 22 -0.23 32.12 -47.02
N PRO A 23 -0.13 31.17 -47.98
CA PRO A 23 -0.87 29.92 -47.89
C PRO A 23 -0.37 29.07 -46.70
N PRO A 24 -1.21 28.16 -46.18
CA PRO A 24 -0.85 27.37 -45.00
C PRO A 24 0.38 26.47 -45.26
N GLN A 25 1.23 26.30 -44.23
CA GLN A 25 2.35 25.35 -44.18
C GLN A 25 3.49 25.55 -45.21
N GLN A 26 3.78 26.79 -45.66
CA GLN A 26 4.91 27.03 -46.59
C GLN A 26 6.28 26.79 -45.97
N GLN A 27 6.47 27.22 -44.72
CA GLN A 27 7.74 27.13 -44.00
C GLN A 27 7.48 26.67 -42.58
N ILE A 28 8.30 25.75 -42.07
CA ILE A 28 8.29 25.35 -40.65
C ILE A 28 9.52 25.99 -40.02
N PRO A 29 9.43 27.24 -39.52
CA PRO A 29 10.56 27.88 -38.88
C PRO A 29 10.94 27.11 -37.61
N TYR A 30 12.24 26.83 -37.43
CA TYR A 30 12.73 26.24 -36.20
C TYR A 30 12.79 27.29 -35.09
N LEU A 31 11.93 27.14 -34.08
CA LEU A 31 11.96 27.98 -32.88
C LEU A 31 12.97 27.40 -31.88
N GLN A 32 13.96 28.21 -31.50
CA GLN A 32 14.94 27.82 -30.48
C GLN A 32 14.25 27.62 -29.12
N PRO A 33 14.59 26.58 -28.34
CA PRO A 33 13.99 26.35 -27.03
C PRO A 33 14.39 27.47 -26.05
N ILE A 34 13.41 28.20 -25.54
CA ILE A 34 13.61 29.24 -24.51
C ILE A 34 13.82 28.56 -23.16
N LYS A 35 14.93 28.88 -22.46
CA LYS A 35 15.26 28.32 -21.15
C LYS A 35 14.53 29.06 -20.02
N GLY A 36 14.28 28.37 -18.92
CA GLY A 36 13.65 28.92 -17.71
C GLY A 36 12.14 28.65 -17.63
N VAL A 37 11.56 28.90 -16.45
CA VAL A 37 10.13 28.70 -16.18
C VAL A 37 9.60 29.92 -15.44
N LEU A 38 8.48 30.48 -15.90
CA LEU A 38 7.75 31.52 -15.18
C LEU A 38 6.88 30.89 -14.09
N PRO A 39 6.72 31.53 -12.92
CA PRO A 39 5.85 31.01 -11.87
C PRO A 39 4.40 30.96 -12.36
N VAL A 40 3.75 29.83 -12.14
CA VAL A 40 2.35 29.64 -12.53
C VAL A 40 1.46 30.49 -11.63
N PRO A 41 0.61 31.39 -12.18
CA PRO A 41 -0.31 32.19 -11.37
C PRO A 41 -1.28 31.29 -10.58
N ARG A 42 -1.58 31.68 -9.33
CA ARG A 42 -2.54 30.96 -8.50
C ARG A 42 -3.96 31.09 -9.06
N ASP A 43 -4.74 30.02 -8.91
CA ASP A 43 -6.16 30.04 -9.20
C ASP A 43 -6.92 30.73 -8.04
N VAL A 44 -7.48 31.90 -8.33
CA VAL A 44 -8.24 32.72 -7.36
C VAL A 44 -9.72 32.31 -7.27
N PHE A 45 -10.22 31.52 -8.22
CA PHE A 45 -11.61 31.07 -8.28
C PHE A 45 -11.80 29.65 -7.75
N ARG A 46 -10.72 28.99 -7.31
CA ARG A 46 -10.78 27.71 -6.60
C ARG A 46 -11.48 27.87 -5.24
N GLY A 47 -12.78 27.59 -5.20
CA GLY A 47 -13.63 27.61 -3.99
C GLY A 47 -14.63 28.77 -3.95
N SER A 48 -15.41 28.87 -2.87
CA SER A 48 -16.56 29.81 -2.76
C SER A 48 -16.21 31.28 -2.52
N ARG A 49 -14.93 31.66 -2.49
CA ARG A 49 -14.48 33.00 -2.03
C ARG A 49 -14.61 34.12 -3.06
N ALA A 50 -15.02 33.80 -4.28
CA ALA A 50 -15.08 34.75 -5.40
C ALA A 50 -16.48 34.85 -6.02
N SER A 51 -17.54 34.64 -5.23
CA SER A 51 -18.90 34.97 -5.65
C SER A 51 -19.09 36.49 -5.74
N ASP A 52 -20.04 36.94 -6.56
CA ASP A 52 -20.34 38.38 -6.69
C ASP A 52 -20.83 38.98 -5.37
N GLU A 53 -21.66 38.22 -4.63
CA GLU A 53 -22.10 38.59 -3.29
C GLU A 53 -20.93 38.82 -2.31
N ALA A 54 -19.88 37.99 -2.40
CA ALA A 54 -18.70 38.15 -1.56
C ALA A 54 -17.89 39.40 -1.92
N VAL A 55 -17.82 39.75 -3.21
CA VAL A 55 -17.16 40.98 -3.69
C VAL A 55 -17.95 42.21 -3.26
N GLU A 56 -19.27 42.18 -3.39
CA GLU A 56 -20.14 43.26 -2.92
C GLU A 56 -20.04 43.46 -1.41
N LEU A 57 -20.08 42.36 -0.64
CA LEU A 57 -19.94 42.38 0.81
C LEU A 57 -18.59 42.96 1.26
N SER A 58 -17.50 42.59 0.58
CA SER A 58 -16.15 43.06 0.89
C SER A 58 -15.87 44.49 0.40
N THR A 59 -16.65 45.00 -0.55
CA THR A 59 -16.49 46.35 -1.11
C THR A 59 -17.60 47.33 -0.75
N LYS A 60 -18.30 47.10 0.37
CA LYS A 60 -19.33 48.03 0.87
C LYS A 60 -18.74 49.43 1.11
N SER A 61 -19.44 50.45 0.63
CA SER A 61 -19.15 51.85 0.94
C SER A 61 -19.62 52.18 2.37
N SER A 62 -19.07 53.25 2.95
CA SER A 62 -19.53 53.73 4.25
C SER A 62 -20.98 54.20 4.13
N THR A 63 -21.87 53.69 4.98
CA THR A 63 -23.29 54.09 5.02
C THR A 63 -23.47 55.59 5.28
N LYS A 64 -22.51 56.22 5.97
CA LYS A 64 -22.47 57.67 6.20
C LYS A 64 -21.14 58.22 5.69
N PRO A 65 -21.13 58.96 4.55
CA PRO A 65 -19.91 59.59 4.07
C PRO A 65 -19.53 60.73 5.02
N LYS A 66 -18.31 60.68 5.58
CA LYS A 66 -17.76 61.77 6.37
C LYS A 66 -17.09 62.77 5.42
N VAL A 67 -17.39 64.06 5.58
CA VAL A 67 -16.67 65.12 4.88
C VAL A 67 -15.37 65.35 5.63
N HIS A 68 -14.25 64.98 5.00
CA HIS A 68 -12.92 65.16 5.57
C HIS A 68 -12.33 66.50 5.11
N PRO A 69 -11.56 67.20 5.96
CA PRO A 69 -10.90 68.45 5.57
C PRO A 69 -9.90 68.18 4.44
N LYS A 70 -9.80 69.12 3.48
CA LYS A 70 -8.91 69.01 2.33
C LYS A 70 -7.45 68.89 2.77
N GLY A 71 -6.72 67.92 2.22
CA GLY A 71 -5.32 67.65 2.57
C GLY A 71 -5.13 66.83 3.86
N SER A 72 -6.23 66.39 4.49
CA SER A 72 -6.14 65.57 5.69
C SER A 72 -5.76 64.13 5.38
N ARG A 73 -5.12 63.46 6.36
CA ARG A 73 -4.84 62.02 6.29
C ARG A 73 -6.10 61.18 6.08
N GLU A 74 -7.24 61.66 6.57
CA GLU A 74 -8.52 60.97 6.46
C GLU A 74 -9.08 61.00 5.03
N GLU A 75 -8.97 62.14 4.34
CA GLU A 75 -9.32 62.25 2.92
C GLU A 75 -8.48 61.28 2.06
N TRP A 76 -7.18 61.22 2.31
CA TRP A 76 -6.30 60.27 1.62
C TRP A 76 -6.72 58.82 1.88
N LYS A 77 -7.05 58.45 3.13
CA LYS A 77 -7.56 57.11 3.46
C LYS A 77 -8.87 56.82 2.74
N ALA A 78 -9.79 57.77 2.68
CA ALA A 78 -11.06 57.62 1.98
C ALA A 78 -10.85 57.39 0.47
N LYS A 79 -9.97 58.18 -0.16
CA LYS A 79 -9.58 58.02 -1.57
C LYS A 79 -8.93 56.66 -1.83
N MET A 80 -7.98 56.25 -0.99
CA MET A 80 -7.32 54.94 -1.10
C MET A 80 -8.30 53.78 -0.92
N SER A 81 -9.26 53.91 0.00
CA SER A 81 -10.30 52.90 0.17
C SER A 81 -11.23 52.79 -1.03
N GLU A 82 -11.58 53.90 -1.69
CA GLU A 82 -12.38 53.83 -2.92
C GLU A 82 -11.60 53.17 -4.06
N ILE A 83 -10.33 53.55 -4.25
CA ILE A 83 -9.46 52.92 -5.27
C ILE A 83 -9.35 51.41 -5.03
N ARG A 84 -9.16 50.96 -3.79
CA ARG A 84 -9.09 49.52 -3.48
C ARG A 84 -10.41 48.80 -3.77
N ARG A 85 -11.55 49.42 -3.45
CA ARG A 85 -12.87 48.87 -3.76
C ARG A 85 -13.07 48.74 -5.27
N GLN A 86 -12.77 49.80 -6.02
CA GLN A 86 -12.86 49.82 -7.47
C GLN A 86 -11.97 48.73 -8.10
N ASN A 87 -10.68 48.71 -7.74
CA ASN A 87 -9.72 47.73 -8.26
C ASN A 87 -10.12 46.29 -7.93
N LEU A 88 -10.70 46.03 -6.75
CA LEU A 88 -11.16 44.70 -6.39
C LEU A 88 -12.35 44.26 -7.25
N ARG A 89 -13.35 45.14 -7.45
CA ARG A 89 -14.52 44.84 -8.30
C ARG A 89 -14.13 44.62 -9.75
N GLU A 90 -13.34 45.52 -10.32
CA GLU A 90 -12.87 45.44 -11.71
C GLU A 90 -11.91 44.27 -11.90
N GLY A 91 -11.02 44.03 -10.95
CA GLY A 91 -10.07 42.91 -10.97
C GLY A 91 -10.78 41.55 -10.94
N VAL A 92 -11.72 41.34 -10.03
CA VAL A 92 -12.44 40.06 -9.94
C VAL A 92 -13.35 39.84 -11.15
N SER A 93 -14.07 40.86 -11.60
CA SER A 93 -14.96 40.75 -12.77
C SER A 93 -14.18 40.45 -14.06
N SER A 94 -13.08 41.15 -14.32
CA SER A 94 -12.23 40.92 -15.50
C SER A 94 -11.55 39.54 -15.47
N LEU A 95 -11.01 39.12 -14.32
CA LEU A 95 -10.42 37.80 -14.15
C LEU A 95 -11.46 36.69 -14.34
N ARG A 96 -12.71 36.89 -13.90
CA ARG A 96 -13.78 35.89 -14.08
C ARG A 96 -14.16 35.77 -15.55
N ALA A 97 -14.34 36.89 -16.24
CA ALA A 97 -14.62 36.90 -17.67
C ALA A 97 -13.50 36.21 -18.47
N ARG A 98 -12.24 36.45 -18.11
CA ARG A 98 -11.08 35.76 -18.70
C ARG A 98 -11.12 34.26 -18.42
N HIS A 99 -11.34 33.86 -17.17
CA HIS A 99 -11.43 32.46 -16.78
C HIS A 99 -12.53 31.72 -17.56
N GLN A 100 -13.75 32.27 -17.61
CA GLN A 100 -14.86 31.68 -18.34
C GLN A 100 -14.59 31.54 -19.85
N ARG A 101 -13.92 32.53 -20.46
CA ARG A 101 -13.51 32.46 -21.87
C ARG A 101 -12.46 31.36 -22.10
N GLU A 102 -11.45 31.28 -21.24
CA GLU A 102 -10.41 30.26 -21.33
C GLU A 102 -10.96 28.85 -21.11
N THR A 103 -11.80 28.65 -20.09
CA THR A 103 -12.42 27.35 -19.80
C THR A 103 -13.37 26.91 -20.91
N SER A 104 -14.27 27.78 -21.37
CA SER A 104 -15.19 27.45 -22.46
C SER A 104 -14.47 27.10 -23.76
N GLN A 105 -13.41 27.82 -24.11
CA GLN A 105 -12.59 27.48 -25.29
C GLN A 105 -11.86 26.15 -25.13
N MET A 106 -11.29 25.89 -23.95
CA MET A 106 -10.62 24.63 -23.65
C MET A 106 -11.60 23.45 -23.71
N GLU A 107 -12.76 23.60 -23.07
CA GLU A 107 -13.82 22.59 -23.04
C GLU A 107 -14.34 22.30 -24.45
N ALA A 108 -14.66 23.32 -25.23
CA ALA A 108 -15.11 23.17 -26.62
C ALA A 108 -14.07 22.44 -27.48
N ARG A 109 -12.79 22.81 -27.39
CA ARG A 109 -11.70 22.12 -28.09
C ARG A 109 -11.56 20.67 -27.64
N SER A 110 -11.66 20.42 -26.33
CA SER A 110 -11.54 19.07 -25.77
C SER A 110 -12.71 18.19 -26.20
N ALA A 111 -13.93 18.72 -26.21
CA ALA A 111 -15.14 18.03 -26.63
C ALA A 111 -15.08 17.68 -28.11
N ALA A 112 -14.68 18.63 -28.97
CA ALA A 112 -14.49 18.38 -30.39
C ALA A 112 -13.45 17.28 -30.66
N LYS A 113 -12.31 17.30 -29.95
CA LYS A 113 -11.28 16.25 -30.05
C LYS A 113 -11.78 14.88 -29.58
N ARG A 114 -12.57 14.83 -28.49
CA ARG A 114 -13.16 13.58 -28.00
C ARG A 114 -14.14 13.01 -29.01
N ALA A 115 -15.07 13.82 -29.51
CA ALA A 115 -16.05 13.41 -30.50
C ALA A 115 -15.39 12.91 -31.79
N ASP A 116 -14.36 13.60 -32.27
CA ASP A 116 -13.60 13.20 -33.46
C ASP A 116 -12.83 11.88 -33.23
N ARG A 117 -12.23 11.71 -32.04
CA ARG A 117 -11.58 10.45 -31.65
C ARG A 117 -12.58 9.30 -31.59
N GLU A 118 -13.69 9.48 -30.89
CA GLU A 118 -14.75 8.47 -30.76
C GLU A 118 -15.31 8.09 -32.13
N ARG A 119 -15.55 9.08 -33.00
CA ARG A 119 -15.96 8.85 -34.38
C ARG A 119 -14.96 7.99 -35.15
N ARG A 120 -13.65 8.24 -35.02
CA ARG A 120 -12.62 7.43 -35.69
C ARG A 120 -12.47 6.04 -35.10
N LEU A 121 -12.64 5.89 -33.79
CA LEU A 121 -12.56 4.58 -33.12
C LEU A 121 -13.73 3.67 -33.46
N LEU A 122 -14.93 4.25 -33.60
CA LEU A 122 -16.14 3.53 -33.99
C LEU A 122 -16.35 3.47 -35.50
N ALA A 123 -15.47 4.10 -36.28
CA ALA A 123 -15.55 4.04 -37.73
C ALA A 123 -15.32 2.60 -38.20
N PRO A 124 -16.18 2.06 -39.08
CA PRO A 124 -15.94 0.76 -39.66
C PRO A 124 -14.67 0.77 -40.50
N GLU A 125 -14.08 -0.41 -40.68
CA GLU A 125 -12.98 -0.60 -41.62
C GLU A 125 -13.40 -0.18 -43.03
N ARG A 126 -12.41 0.26 -43.82
CA ARG A 126 -12.65 0.67 -45.20
C ARG A 126 -13.07 -0.55 -46.02
N GLU A 127 -14.02 -0.37 -46.94
CA GLU A 127 -14.62 -1.48 -47.70
C GLU A 127 -13.61 -2.25 -48.55
N ASP A 128 -12.62 -1.56 -49.13
CA ASP A 128 -11.54 -2.18 -49.90
C ASP A 128 -10.71 -3.12 -49.02
N GLN A 129 -10.33 -2.68 -47.81
CA GLN A 129 -9.63 -3.52 -46.85
C GLN A 129 -10.49 -4.70 -46.42
N ARG A 130 -11.77 -4.50 -46.13
CA ARG A 130 -12.68 -5.58 -45.72
C ARG A 130 -12.82 -6.67 -46.79
N LEU A 131 -12.84 -6.32 -48.07
CA LEU A 131 -13.01 -7.25 -49.18
C LEU A 131 -11.70 -7.88 -49.67
N THR A 132 -10.56 -7.20 -49.45
CA THR A 132 -9.24 -7.69 -49.87
C THR A 132 -8.46 -8.36 -48.74
N ALA A 133 -8.86 -8.16 -47.49
CA ALA A 133 -8.27 -8.84 -46.35
C ALA A 133 -8.49 -10.36 -46.44
N PRO A 134 -7.46 -11.17 -46.16
CA PRO A 134 -7.60 -12.62 -46.17
C PRO A 134 -8.59 -13.07 -45.08
N SER A 135 -9.48 -14.01 -45.42
CA SER A 135 -10.41 -14.58 -44.46
C SER A 135 -9.68 -15.47 -43.45
N ASN A 136 -10.02 -15.35 -42.17
CA ASN A 136 -9.66 -16.30 -41.14
C ASN A 136 -10.86 -17.24 -40.88
N ASN A 137 -10.62 -18.54 -40.77
CA ASN A 137 -11.64 -19.54 -40.44
C ASN A 137 -12.01 -19.56 -38.94
N LEU A 138 -11.32 -18.76 -38.11
CA LEU A 138 -11.55 -18.67 -36.68
C LEU A 138 -12.65 -17.65 -36.38
N ASP A 139 -13.66 -18.09 -35.63
CA ASP A 139 -14.57 -17.17 -34.93
C ASP A 139 -13.82 -16.56 -33.74
N LEU A 140 -13.21 -15.39 -33.97
CA LEU A 140 -12.44 -14.67 -32.95
C LEU A 140 -13.32 -14.27 -31.76
N ASP A 141 -14.61 -13.99 -31.98
CA ASP A 141 -15.54 -13.66 -30.91
C ASP A 141 -15.79 -14.88 -30.02
N ALA A 142 -15.97 -16.07 -30.60
CA ALA A 142 -16.04 -17.29 -29.83
C ALA A 142 -14.74 -17.64 -29.10
N LEU A 143 -13.59 -17.32 -29.66
CA LEU A 143 -12.30 -17.63 -29.04
C LEU A 143 -11.97 -16.72 -27.85
N PHE A 144 -12.28 -15.42 -27.94
CA PHE A 144 -11.94 -14.45 -26.90
C PHE A 144 -13.04 -14.22 -25.87
N ASN A 145 -14.31 -14.22 -26.32
CA ASN A 145 -15.42 -13.76 -25.48
C ASN A 145 -16.30 -14.89 -24.96
N LYS A 146 -16.19 -16.12 -25.50
CA LYS A 146 -17.00 -17.26 -25.06
C LYS A 146 -16.15 -18.25 -24.24
N PRO A 147 -16.68 -18.80 -23.12
CA PRO A 147 -15.98 -19.83 -22.38
C PRO A 147 -15.83 -21.09 -23.24
N ILE A 148 -14.61 -21.63 -23.30
CA ILE A 148 -14.32 -22.86 -24.04
C ILE A 148 -15.18 -23.99 -23.47
N PRO A 149 -15.97 -24.71 -24.30
CA PRO A 149 -16.77 -25.82 -23.82
C PRO A 149 -15.85 -26.97 -23.37
N ASP A 150 -15.91 -27.32 -22.08
CA ASP A 150 -15.21 -28.48 -21.51
C ASP A 150 -16.22 -29.63 -21.34
N PRO A 151 -16.17 -30.67 -22.18
CA PRO A 151 -17.10 -31.79 -22.10
C PRO A 151 -16.91 -32.64 -20.83
N THR A 152 -15.76 -32.52 -20.15
CA THR A 152 -15.42 -33.31 -18.95
C THR A 152 -15.59 -32.53 -17.64
N ARG A 153 -16.22 -31.35 -17.71
CA ARG A 153 -16.30 -30.41 -16.59
C ARG A 153 -16.92 -31.02 -15.34
N GLU A 154 -18.03 -31.75 -15.48
CA GLU A 154 -18.77 -32.31 -14.35
C GLU A 154 -17.95 -33.35 -13.59
N ALA A 155 -17.41 -34.35 -14.31
CA ALA A 155 -16.52 -35.36 -13.75
C ALA A 155 -15.29 -34.74 -13.07
N ARG A 156 -14.71 -33.68 -13.65
CA ARG A 156 -13.58 -32.96 -13.06
C ARG A 156 -13.98 -32.25 -11.76
N LEU A 157 -15.15 -31.64 -11.70
CA LEU A 157 -15.66 -30.97 -10.50
C LEU A 157 -15.91 -31.96 -9.37
N GLU A 158 -16.50 -33.11 -9.66
CA GLU A 158 -16.72 -34.18 -8.68
C GLU A 158 -15.40 -34.68 -8.09
N ARG A 159 -14.41 -34.98 -8.93
CA ARG A 159 -13.07 -35.37 -8.47
C ARG A 159 -12.43 -34.28 -7.60
N LYS A 160 -12.58 -33.01 -7.97
CA LYS A 160 -12.04 -31.89 -7.16
C LYS A 160 -12.75 -31.77 -5.82
N ARG A 161 -14.07 -31.95 -5.76
CA ARG A 161 -14.84 -31.98 -4.51
C ARG A 161 -14.38 -33.12 -3.60
N ALA A 162 -14.21 -34.32 -4.14
CA ALA A 162 -13.70 -35.46 -3.38
C ALA A 162 -12.31 -35.18 -2.80
N ASN A 163 -11.40 -34.60 -3.58
CA ASN A 163 -10.06 -34.24 -3.11
C ASN A 163 -10.08 -33.16 -2.01
N VAL A 164 -10.96 -32.17 -2.13
CA VAL A 164 -11.12 -31.13 -1.09
C VAL A 164 -11.67 -31.74 0.20
N ALA A 165 -12.66 -32.63 0.10
CA ALA A 165 -13.22 -33.33 1.26
C ALA A 165 -12.15 -34.19 1.96
N ALA A 166 -11.34 -34.94 1.21
CA ALA A 166 -10.25 -35.73 1.76
C ALA A 166 -9.21 -34.88 2.52
N ARG A 167 -8.80 -33.73 1.95
CA ARG A 167 -7.88 -32.79 2.63
C ARG A 167 -8.50 -32.13 3.86
N ALA A 168 -9.80 -31.89 3.85
CA ALA A 168 -10.50 -31.32 5.00
C ALA A 168 -10.54 -32.33 6.15
N LEU A 169 -10.73 -33.61 5.84
CA LEU A 169 -10.68 -34.71 6.80
C LEU A 169 -9.28 -34.89 7.39
N GLU A 170 -8.23 -34.88 6.57
CA GLU A 170 -6.83 -34.93 7.02
C GLU A 170 -6.51 -33.80 8.02
N LYS A 171 -6.92 -32.56 7.71
CA LYS A 171 -6.76 -31.42 8.64
C LYS A 171 -7.56 -31.55 9.93
N GLN A 172 -8.69 -32.25 9.88
CA GLN A 172 -9.48 -32.52 11.07
C GLN A 172 -8.75 -33.53 11.97
N GLU A 173 -8.19 -34.59 11.38
CA GLU A 173 -7.38 -35.60 12.08
C GLU A 173 -6.16 -34.95 12.75
N GLU A 174 -5.38 -34.13 12.02
CA GLU A 174 -4.25 -33.38 12.58
C GLU A 174 -4.65 -32.52 13.80
N ARG A 175 -5.83 -31.89 13.75
CA ARG A 175 -6.36 -31.10 14.87
C ARG A 175 -6.71 -31.98 16.05
N MET A 176 -7.30 -33.15 15.82
CA MET A 176 -7.62 -34.10 16.89
C MET A 176 -6.34 -34.63 17.56
N ASP A 177 -5.31 -34.94 16.78
CA ASP A 177 -4.00 -35.38 17.31
C ASP A 177 -3.33 -34.28 18.14
N SER A 178 -3.41 -33.04 17.68
CA SER A 178 -2.91 -31.87 18.41
C SER A 178 -3.65 -31.67 19.73
N LEU A 179 -4.98 -31.82 19.74
CA LEU A 179 -5.80 -31.74 20.96
C LEU A 179 -5.47 -32.88 21.93
N HIS A 180 -5.28 -34.10 21.43
CA HIS A 180 -4.88 -35.24 22.24
C HIS A 180 -3.49 -35.04 22.86
N THR A 181 -2.55 -34.48 22.10
CA THR A 181 -1.22 -34.11 22.62
C THR A 181 -1.31 -33.07 23.73
N LEU A 182 -2.16 -32.05 23.55
CA LEU A 182 -2.42 -31.05 24.58
C LEU A 182 -3.02 -31.70 25.84
N TYR A 183 -3.98 -32.62 25.67
CA TYR A 183 -4.60 -33.35 26.77
C TYR A 183 -3.58 -34.17 27.57
N MET A 184 -2.67 -34.87 26.91
CA MET A 184 -1.63 -35.66 27.59
C MET A 184 -0.64 -34.78 28.36
N ASN A 185 -0.26 -33.64 27.77
CA ASN A 185 0.63 -32.66 28.42
C ASN A 185 -0.08 -31.85 29.52
N ALA A 186 -1.42 -31.77 29.51
CA ALA A 186 -2.19 -31.00 30.49
C ALA A 186 -2.07 -31.57 31.92
N ARG A 187 -1.55 -32.79 32.08
CA ARG A 187 -1.24 -33.38 33.39
C ARG A 187 -0.13 -32.63 34.13
N ASP A 188 0.78 -31.99 33.39
CA ASP A 188 1.90 -31.23 33.95
C ASP A 188 1.54 -29.75 34.14
N PHE A 189 0.33 -29.34 33.76
CA PHE A 189 -0.11 -27.96 33.90
C PHE A 189 -0.55 -27.67 35.34
N ILE A 190 -0.06 -26.56 35.87
CA ILE A 190 -0.46 -26.04 37.17
C ILE A 190 -1.73 -25.21 36.97
N VAL A 191 -2.86 -25.74 37.44
CA VAL A 191 -4.18 -25.08 37.27
C VAL A 191 -4.73 -24.59 38.62
N THR A 192 -4.49 -25.32 39.71
CA THR A 192 -4.97 -24.95 41.05
C THR A 192 -3.88 -24.30 41.90
N PRO A 193 -4.24 -23.46 42.88
CA PRO A 193 -3.28 -22.90 43.84
C PRO A 193 -2.51 -23.98 44.62
N GLU A 194 -3.16 -25.09 44.98
CA GLU A 194 -2.51 -26.20 45.68
C GLU A 194 -1.44 -26.89 44.81
N GLN A 195 -1.69 -27.04 43.51
CA GLN A 195 -0.70 -27.56 42.57
C GLN A 195 0.47 -26.59 42.41
N LEU A 196 0.22 -25.28 42.50
CA LEU A 196 1.26 -24.26 42.44
C LEU A 196 2.18 -24.36 43.65
N ASP A 197 1.63 -24.42 44.86
CA ASP A 197 2.42 -24.54 46.09
C ASP A 197 3.28 -25.82 46.07
N LYS A 198 2.69 -26.94 45.66
CA LYS A 198 3.43 -28.20 45.49
C LYS A 198 4.55 -28.09 44.45
N ALA A 199 4.30 -27.45 43.31
CA ALA A 199 5.30 -27.26 42.27
C ALA A 199 6.41 -26.29 42.70
N VAL A 200 6.09 -25.29 43.52
CA VAL A 200 7.07 -24.36 44.11
C VAL A 200 7.95 -25.11 45.11
N ASP A 201 7.36 -25.92 45.98
CA ASP A 201 8.11 -26.74 46.93
C ASP A 201 8.99 -27.77 46.20
N GLU A 202 8.53 -28.35 45.09
CA GLU A 202 9.32 -29.30 44.28
C GLU A 202 10.46 -28.60 43.51
N ALA A 203 10.20 -27.41 42.94
CA ALA A 203 11.18 -26.69 42.14
C ALA A 203 12.24 -25.94 42.97
N PHE A 204 11.83 -25.38 44.12
CA PHE A 204 12.69 -24.54 44.96
C PHE A 204 13.11 -25.22 46.27
N GLY A 205 12.38 -26.23 46.75
CA GLY A 205 12.59 -26.86 48.06
C GLY A 205 12.06 -26.01 49.20
N THR A 206 12.14 -26.53 50.43
CA THR A 206 11.78 -25.77 51.63
C THR A 206 12.95 -24.86 52.07
N PRO A 207 12.71 -23.80 52.86
CA PRO A 207 13.77 -22.91 53.33
C PRO A 207 14.92 -23.62 54.07
N GLU A 208 14.61 -24.77 54.66
CA GLU A 208 15.53 -25.63 55.42
C GLU A 208 16.31 -26.59 54.49
N ASN A 209 15.74 -26.97 53.35
CA ASN A 209 16.35 -27.84 52.33
C ASN A 209 16.07 -27.30 50.91
N PRO A 210 16.81 -26.27 50.45
CA PRO A 210 16.65 -25.75 49.10
C PRO A 210 17.11 -26.77 48.06
N VAL A 211 16.40 -26.86 46.94
CA VAL A 211 16.82 -27.68 45.79
C VAL A 211 18.14 -27.11 45.26
N LYS A 212 19.20 -27.91 45.33
CA LYS A 212 20.55 -27.51 44.89
C LYS A 212 20.77 -27.95 43.45
N PHE A 213 21.39 -27.09 42.65
CA PHE A 213 21.61 -27.32 41.23
C PHE A 213 22.99 -27.99 41.02
N GLY A 214 23.05 -29.19 40.45
CA GLY A 214 24.29 -29.91 40.12
C GLY A 214 24.19 -31.43 40.28
N GLN A 215 25.08 -32.18 39.64
CA GLN A 215 25.20 -33.63 39.85
C GLN A 215 26.05 -33.91 41.09
N SER A 216 25.51 -34.65 42.06
CA SER A 216 26.29 -35.22 43.16
C SER A 216 27.10 -36.40 42.63
N TYR A 217 28.43 -36.27 42.65
CA TYR A 217 29.35 -37.31 42.20
C TYR A 217 29.76 -38.21 43.38
N GLY A 218 28.78 -38.99 43.88
CA GLY A 218 29.02 -40.14 44.76
C GLY A 218 28.96 -39.91 46.28
N PRO A 219 29.11 -40.97 47.09
CA PRO A 219 28.79 -40.97 48.53
C PRO A 219 29.69 -40.09 49.42
N TRP A 220 30.72 -39.46 48.85
CA TRP A 220 31.70 -38.64 49.55
C TRP A 220 31.55 -37.14 49.25
N ASP A 221 30.64 -36.76 48.36
CA ASP A 221 30.29 -35.37 48.07
C ASP A 221 29.13 -34.93 48.97
N VAL A 222 29.48 -34.54 50.19
CA VAL A 222 28.51 -34.19 51.25
C VAL A 222 27.81 -32.84 50.99
N GLU A 223 28.20 -32.08 49.96
CA GLU A 223 27.52 -30.81 49.69
C GLU A 223 27.67 -30.33 48.23
N SER A 224 26.77 -30.80 47.34
CA SER A 224 26.58 -30.16 46.03
C SER A 224 26.13 -28.69 46.23
N ARG A 225 27.06 -27.73 46.06
CA ARG A 225 26.94 -26.30 46.45
C ARG A 225 26.50 -25.34 45.32
N GLY A 226 25.93 -25.85 44.24
CA GLY A 226 25.50 -24.98 43.14
C GLY A 226 24.23 -24.19 43.46
N LYS A 227 24.37 -22.88 43.65
CA LYS A 227 23.24 -21.95 43.92
C LYS A 227 22.54 -21.44 42.65
N SER A 228 23.01 -21.81 41.46
CA SER A 228 22.51 -21.28 40.20
C SER A 228 22.35 -22.36 39.14
N VAL A 229 21.42 -22.19 38.21
CA VAL A 229 21.15 -23.15 37.12
C VAL A 229 22.39 -23.41 36.25
N TRP A 230 23.34 -22.48 36.20
CA TRP A 230 24.59 -22.61 35.45
C TRP A 230 25.52 -23.72 35.98
N THR A 231 25.30 -24.21 37.20
CA THR A 231 26.03 -25.37 37.74
C THR A 231 25.52 -26.70 37.20
N LEU A 232 24.32 -26.75 36.59
CA LEU A 232 23.83 -27.91 35.82
C LEU A 232 24.53 -28.05 34.46
N GLY A 233 25.23 -27.01 34.00
CA GLY A 233 25.92 -26.98 32.72
C GLY A 233 25.61 -25.71 31.94
N LYS A 234 26.40 -25.46 30.89
CA LYS A 234 26.11 -24.40 29.93
C LYS A 234 24.79 -24.71 29.21
N PRO A 235 23.92 -23.72 28.94
CA PRO A 235 22.78 -23.92 28.07
C PRO A 235 23.26 -24.42 26.70
N ILE A 236 22.45 -25.25 26.07
CA ILE A 236 22.82 -25.87 24.80
C ILE A 236 23.15 -24.80 23.74
N SER A 237 24.40 -24.81 23.26
CA SER A 237 24.85 -23.87 22.23
C SER A 237 24.50 -24.37 20.82
N VAL A 238 24.55 -23.48 19.82
CA VAL A 238 24.36 -23.87 18.40
C VAL A 238 25.37 -24.94 17.97
N GLN A 239 26.60 -24.86 18.48
CA GLN A 239 27.63 -25.88 18.22
C GLN A 239 27.24 -27.24 18.83
N ASP A 240 26.68 -27.25 20.04
CA ASP A 240 26.23 -28.48 20.70
C ASP A 240 25.00 -29.08 19.98
N MET A 241 24.07 -28.24 19.48
CA MET A 241 22.95 -28.70 18.64
C MET A 241 23.44 -29.32 17.33
N LEU A 242 24.43 -28.69 16.68
CA LEU A 242 25.01 -29.17 15.43
C LEU A 242 25.77 -30.50 15.64
N ASN A 243 26.53 -30.63 16.73
CA ASN A 243 27.22 -31.87 17.10
C ASN A 243 26.21 -33.00 17.39
N ARG A 244 25.10 -32.70 18.07
CA ARG A 244 23.99 -33.65 18.32
C ARG A 244 23.29 -34.08 17.02
N ALA A 245 23.14 -33.17 16.05
CA ALA A 245 22.55 -33.47 14.74
C ALA A 245 23.48 -34.32 13.87
N ASN A 246 24.78 -34.01 13.87
CA ASN A 246 25.81 -34.68 13.09
C ASN A 246 26.27 -36.02 13.68
N GLN A 247 25.77 -36.41 14.87
CA GLN A 247 26.23 -37.59 15.61
C GLN A 247 27.76 -37.59 15.81
N THR A 248 28.36 -36.40 15.86
CA THR A 248 29.81 -36.24 16.04
C THR A 248 30.15 -36.73 17.44
N PRO A 249 31.13 -37.62 17.61
CA PRO A 249 31.48 -38.12 18.93
C PRO A 249 31.98 -36.98 19.79
N SER A 250 31.33 -36.79 20.94
CA SER A 250 31.82 -35.86 21.96
C SER A 250 33.13 -36.41 22.54
N SER A 251 34.04 -35.54 23.00
CA SER A 251 35.34 -36.01 23.56
C SER A 251 35.21 -36.82 24.86
N ARG A 252 33.98 -37.05 25.34
CA ARG A 252 33.64 -37.81 26.54
C ARG A 252 32.95 -39.11 26.13
N ALA A 253 33.72 -40.19 26.06
CA ALA A 253 33.28 -41.52 25.61
C ALA A 253 32.06 -42.10 26.38
N VAL A 254 31.80 -41.63 27.61
CA VAL A 254 30.68 -42.08 28.45
C VAL A 254 29.34 -41.41 28.09
N GLU A 255 29.36 -40.16 27.61
CA GLU A 255 28.14 -39.44 27.15
C GLU A 255 27.68 -39.95 25.77
N ASP A 256 28.63 -40.39 24.94
CA ASP A 256 28.42 -40.80 23.55
C ASP A 256 27.64 -42.12 23.40
N ALA A 257 27.97 -43.11 24.23
CA ALA A 257 27.34 -44.44 24.17
C ALA A 257 25.90 -44.44 24.69
N SER A 258 25.59 -43.61 25.68
CA SER A 258 24.26 -43.50 26.29
C SER A 258 23.34 -42.52 25.53
N GLY A 259 23.86 -41.36 25.12
CA GLY A 259 23.08 -40.29 24.49
C GLY A 259 22.50 -40.65 23.12
N THR A 260 23.26 -41.36 22.29
CA THR A 260 22.80 -41.77 20.94
C THR A 260 21.65 -42.79 21.00
N SER A 261 21.66 -43.69 21.99
CA SER A 261 20.60 -44.70 22.19
C SER A 261 19.29 -44.07 22.69
N ALA A 262 19.36 -43.08 23.58
CA ALA A 262 18.20 -42.34 24.10
C ALA A 262 17.51 -41.53 23.00
N ILE A 263 18.30 -40.84 22.16
CA ILE A 263 17.77 -40.06 21.01
C ILE A 263 17.09 -40.99 20.01
N LYS A 264 17.67 -42.16 19.71
CA LYS A 264 17.05 -43.15 18.81
C LYS A 264 15.72 -43.67 19.37
N ARG A 265 15.66 -43.97 20.67
CA ARG A 265 14.43 -44.42 21.35
C ARG A 265 13.34 -43.35 21.27
N GLU A 266 13.68 -42.09 21.50
CA GLU A 266 12.76 -40.96 21.40
C GLU A 266 12.25 -40.78 19.96
N ARG A 267 13.12 -40.90 18.94
CA ARG A 267 12.71 -40.83 17.54
C ARG A 267 11.78 -41.97 17.15
N ILE A 268 12.09 -43.20 17.55
CA ILE A 268 11.24 -44.38 17.28
C ILE A 268 9.88 -44.19 17.93
N ARG A 269 9.84 -43.68 19.17
CA ARG A 269 8.60 -43.34 19.87
C ARG A 269 7.81 -42.30 19.11
N ARG A 270 8.40 -41.16 18.72
CA ARG A 270 7.71 -40.13 17.94
C ARG A 270 7.17 -40.69 16.62
N ILE A 271 7.94 -41.54 15.93
CA ILE A 271 7.47 -42.19 14.69
C ILE A 271 6.26 -43.09 14.98
N ALA A 272 6.31 -43.89 16.04
CA ALA A 272 5.20 -44.74 16.46
C ALA A 272 3.97 -43.90 16.84
N GLU A 273 4.14 -42.80 17.58
CA GLU A 273 3.07 -41.87 17.97
C GLU A 273 2.43 -41.20 16.74
N THR A 274 3.24 -40.75 15.78
CA THR A 274 2.72 -40.16 14.52
C THR A 274 2.01 -41.16 13.62
N LEU A 275 2.42 -42.44 13.65
CA LEU A 275 1.82 -43.48 12.83
C LEU A 275 0.54 -44.06 13.46
N THR A 276 0.45 -44.04 14.79
CA THR A 276 -0.68 -44.60 15.55
C THR A 276 -1.72 -43.56 15.96
N GLY A 277 -1.46 -42.26 15.73
CA GLY A 277 -2.40 -41.16 16.02
C GLY A 277 -2.57 -40.89 17.53
N GLY A 278 -1.59 -41.24 18.36
CA GLY A 278 -1.71 -41.16 19.81
C GLY A 278 -0.38 -40.95 20.52
N LYS A 279 -0.38 -40.06 21.52
CA LYS A 279 0.73 -39.90 22.46
C LYS A 279 0.77 -41.08 23.42
N MET A 280 1.90 -41.76 23.49
CA MET A 280 2.11 -42.86 24.45
C MET A 280 2.50 -42.28 25.81
N ASP A 281 2.05 -42.85 26.93
CA ASP A 281 2.44 -42.40 28.27
C ASP A 281 3.87 -42.86 28.62
N GLU A 282 4.62 -42.02 29.34
CA GLU A 282 6.01 -42.32 29.75
C GLU A 282 6.09 -43.44 30.81
N VAL A 283 5.01 -43.62 31.56
CA VAL A 283 4.93 -44.46 32.77
C VAL A 283 4.44 -45.88 32.47
N SER A 284 4.03 -46.17 31.24
CA SER A 284 3.62 -47.53 30.83
C SER A 284 4.84 -48.40 30.49
N ARG A 285 5.67 -48.68 31.49
CA ARG A 285 6.69 -49.74 31.47
C ARG A 285 6.90 -50.34 32.84
#